data_AF-B4DBC7-F1
#
_entry.id   AF-B4DBC7-F1
#
_cell.length_a   1.000
_cell.length_b   1.000
_cell.length_c   1.000
_cell.angle_alpha   90.00
_cell.angle_beta   90.00
_cell.angle_gamma   90.00
#
_symmetry.space_group_name_H-M   'P 1'
#
loop_
_entity.id
_entity.type
_entity.pdbx_description
1 polymer ?
#
loop_
_entity_poly.entity_id
_entity_poly.type
_entity_poly.pdbx_seq_one_letter_code
_entity_poly.pdbx_strand_id
1 'polypeptide(L)'
;MRTREDFTRWLGKPPPGLEWLEVEGLLGDPDAWAVAAQGASAIPLDVVMSNPATEFSDLYRLVDVHMVRDVRVTMPATPGFMKALRLAAALQLPVRLLPGQPSAESLSELHAAADFYLHDSVVEAPVEFFHSFLAAAQGVISPTLWEILEQDPAIFVRLDIDARVRRSSDFVTTHLRQLVGQNAECATCHWQAQCAGYFKQPDPTYSCHGVKELFAYLQTAAEEIAHDLVSGVPVTS
;
A
#
# COMPACT_ATOMS: atom_id res chain seq x y z
N MET A 1 -11.05 6.14 -10.56
CA MET A 1 -11.76 5.98 -11.85
C MET A 1 -12.36 4.59 -11.90
N ARG A 2 -13.63 4.46 -12.30
CA ARG A 2 -14.37 3.19 -12.30
C ARG A 2 -14.98 2.81 -13.65
N THR A 3 -14.98 3.73 -14.61
CA THR A 3 -15.56 3.51 -15.94
C THR A 3 -14.50 3.72 -17.00
N ARG A 4 -14.63 2.98 -18.11
CA ARG A 4 -13.74 3.11 -19.28
C ARG A 4 -13.79 4.52 -19.89
N GLU A 5 -14.96 5.15 -19.87
CA GLU A 5 -15.17 6.50 -20.39
C GLU A 5 -14.37 7.52 -19.57
N ASP A 6 -14.49 7.48 -18.25
CA ASP A 6 -13.73 8.36 -17.37
C ASP A 6 -12.23 8.09 -17.49
N PHE A 7 -11.83 6.83 -17.51
CA PHE A 7 -10.44 6.45 -17.64
C PHE A 7 -9.82 7.01 -18.92
N THR A 8 -10.46 6.79 -20.07
CA THR A 8 -10.00 7.31 -21.38
C THR A 8 -9.95 8.84 -21.38
N ARG A 9 -10.97 9.50 -20.83
CA ARG A 9 -11.03 10.97 -20.74
C ARG A 9 -9.85 11.54 -19.97
N TRP A 10 -9.54 10.97 -18.80
CA TRP A 10 -8.49 11.47 -17.93
C TRP A 10 -7.09 11.08 -18.41
N LEU A 11 -6.95 9.96 -19.13
CA LEU A 11 -5.73 9.64 -19.87
C LEU A 11 -5.46 10.67 -20.98
N GLY A 12 -6.48 11.10 -21.72
CA GLY A 12 -6.29 12.05 -22.83
C GLY A 12 -6.02 13.49 -22.37
N LYS A 13 -6.69 13.92 -21.30
CA LYS A 13 -6.59 15.30 -20.77
C LYS A 13 -6.68 15.31 -19.24
N PRO A 14 -5.58 14.99 -18.53
CA PRO A 14 -5.57 15.01 -17.07
C PRO A 14 -5.79 16.46 -16.56
N PRO A 15 -6.52 16.66 -15.46
CA PRO A 15 -6.60 17.96 -14.81
C PRO A 15 -5.21 18.46 -14.37
N PRO A 16 -5.00 19.78 -14.33
CA PRO A 16 -3.75 20.35 -13.82
C PRO A 16 -3.51 19.93 -12.36
N GLY A 17 -2.27 19.56 -12.04
CA GLY A 17 -1.86 19.16 -10.68
C GLY A 17 -2.25 17.73 -10.30
N LEU A 18 -2.78 16.94 -11.22
CA LEU A 18 -3.04 15.52 -10.97
C LEU A 18 -1.73 14.72 -11.05
N GLU A 19 -1.38 14.05 -9.96
CA GLU A 19 -0.14 13.27 -9.86
C GLU A 19 -0.29 11.81 -10.31
N TRP A 20 -1.42 11.16 -10.05
CA TRP A 20 -1.70 9.80 -10.54
C TRP A 20 -3.21 9.54 -10.69
N LEU A 21 -3.56 8.45 -11.37
CA LEU A 21 -4.92 7.95 -11.49
C LEU A 21 -5.11 6.65 -10.72
N GLU A 22 -5.96 6.66 -9.70
CA GLU A 22 -6.45 5.44 -9.06
C GLU A 22 -7.51 4.79 -9.96
N VAL A 23 -7.27 3.56 -10.43
CA VAL A 23 -8.13 2.82 -11.36
C VAL A 23 -8.72 1.61 -10.64
N GLU A 24 -10.03 1.62 -10.44
CA GLU A 24 -10.78 0.57 -9.74
C GLU A 24 -11.71 -0.13 -10.74
N GLY A 25 -11.84 -1.46 -10.65
CA GLY A 25 -12.85 -2.22 -11.38
C GLY A 25 -12.65 -2.37 -12.90
N LEU A 26 -11.56 -1.82 -13.45
CA LEU A 26 -11.20 -1.98 -14.87
C LEU A 26 -10.11 -3.02 -15.12
N LEU A 27 -9.59 -3.68 -14.07
CA LEU A 27 -8.50 -4.64 -14.22
C LEU A 27 -8.83 -5.75 -15.24
N GLY A 28 -10.08 -6.25 -15.25
CA GLY A 28 -10.56 -7.23 -16.23
C GLY A 28 -10.93 -6.70 -17.62
N ASP A 29 -10.76 -5.39 -17.89
CA ASP A 29 -11.17 -4.74 -19.14
C ASP A 29 -9.99 -4.59 -20.13
N PRO A 30 -9.84 -5.49 -21.14
CA PRO A 30 -8.72 -5.43 -22.08
C PRO A 30 -8.70 -4.15 -22.92
N ASP A 31 -9.86 -3.60 -23.28
CA ASP A 31 -9.90 -2.42 -24.15
C ASP A 31 -9.43 -1.17 -23.40
N ALA A 32 -9.71 -1.09 -22.09
CA ALA A 32 -9.22 -0.01 -21.25
C ALA A 32 -7.67 0.00 -21.24
N TRP A 33 -7.05 -1.16 -21.07
CA TRP A 33 -5.59 -1.28 -21.02
C TRP A 33 -4.92 -1.10 -22.39
N ALA A 34 -5.59 -1.50 -23.48
CA ALA A 34 -5.12 -1.20 -24.83
C ALA A 34 -5.01 0.31 -25.09
N VAL A 35 -6.00 1.09 -24.62
CA VAL A 35 -5.95 2.56 -24.68
C VAL A 35 -4.83 3.11 -23.81
N ALA A 36 -4.66 2.56 -22.59
CA ALA A 36 -3.58 2.98 -21.70
C ALA A 36 -2.19 2.72 -22.31
N ALA A 37 -1.97 1.58 -22.96
CA ALA A 37 -0.70 1.23 -23.59
C ALA A 37 -0.34 2.08 -24.83
N GLN A 38 -1.33 2.76 -25.44
CA GLN A 38 -1.12 3.59 -26.64
C GLN A 38 -1.20 5.10 -26.37
N GLY A 39 -1.65 5.49 -25.18
CA GLY A 39 -1.92 6.88 -24.83
C GLY A 39 -0.66 7.76 -24.78
N ALA A 40 -0.79 9.03 -25.19
CA ALA A 40 0.31 10.00 -25.15
C ALA A 40 0.60 10.57 -23.75
N SER A 41 -0.28 10.34 -22.78
CA SER A 41 -0.12 10.86 -21.42
C SER A 41 0.71 9.90 -20.56
N ALA A 42 1.71 10.44 -19.88
CA ALA A 42 2.59 9.71 -18.96
C ALA A 42 2.05 9.62 -17.52
N ILE A 43 0.80 10.03 -17.25
CA ILE A 43 0.28 10.05 -15.87
C ILE A 43 0.36 8.66 -15.19
N PRO A 44 1.05 8.51 -14.04
CA PRO A 44 1.13 7.23 -13.33
C PRO A 44 -0.24 6.63 -13.01
N LEU A 45 -0.34 5.29 -13.04
CA LEU A 45 -1.56 4.56 -12.67
C LEU A 45 -1.35 3.81 -11.37
N ASP A 46 -2.34 3.91 -10.48
CA ASP A 46 -2.50 3.05 -9.33
C ASP A 46 -3.69 2.13 -9.56
N VAL A 47 -3.42 0.89 -9.95
CA VAL A 47 -4.46 -0.09 -10.30
C VAL A 47 -4.90 -0.82 -9.04
N VAL A 48 -6.15 -0.58 -8.64
CA VAL A 48 -6.73 -1.16 -7.43
C VAL A 48 -7.38 -2.50 -7.75
N MET A 49 -6.81 -3.55 -7.18
CA MET A 49 -7.35 -4.89 -7.18
C MET A 49 -8.31 -5.05 -6.01
N SER A 50 -9.55 -5.43 -6.29
CA SER A 50 -10.60 -5.55 -5.26
C SER A 50 -10.59 -6.93 -4.61
N ASN A 51 -10.30 -7.98 -5.39
CA ASN A 51 -10.24 -9.35 -4.90
C ASN A 51 -8.98 -10.07 -5.40
N PRO A 52 -7.87 -9.99 -4.64
CA PRO A 52 -6.61 -10.61 -5.00
C PRO A 52 -6.65 -12.11 -5.24
N ALA A 53 -7.54 -12.84 -4.55
CA ALA A 53 -7.64 -14.28 -4.71
C ALA A 53 -8.16 -14.70 -6.09
N THR A 54 -8.94 -13.84 -6.76
CA THR A 54 -9.60 -14.17 -8.03
C THR A 54 -9.10 -13.33 -9.20
N GLU A 55 -8.64 -12.10 -8.96
CA GLU A 55 -8.25 -11.14 -9.99
C GLU A 55 -6.76 -11.19 -10.33
N PHE A 56 -5.94 -11.96 -9.59
CA PHE A 56 -4.49 -11.96 -9.75
C PHE A 56 -4.04 -12.16 -11.21
N SER A 57 -4.67 -13.07 -11.96
CA SER A 57 -4.28 -13.35 -13.35
C SER A 57 -4.49 -12.16 -14.29
N ASP A 58 -5.38 -11.22 -13.96
CA ASP A 58 -5.58 -10.05 -14.79
C ASP A 58 -4.42 -9.05 -14.72
N LEU A 59 -3.48 -9.23 -13.77
CA LEU A 59 -2.22 -8.44 -13.74
C LEU A 59 -1.39 -8.56 -15.01
N TYR A 60 -1.49 -9.69 -15.74
CA TYR A 60 -0.80 -9.84 -17.03
C TYR A 60 -1.22 -8.80 -18.06
N ARG A 61 -2.40 -8.19 -17.91
CA ARG A 61 -2.88 -7.13 -18.81
C ARG A 61 -2.11 -5.82 -18.64
N LEU A 62 -1.40 -5.67 -17.51
CA LEU A 62 -0.62 -4.47 -17.20
C LEU A 62 0.80 -4.53 -17.79
N VAL A 63 1.23 -5.66 -18.36
CA VAL A 63 2.60 -5.83 -18.89
C VAL A 63 2.92 -4.78 -19.94
N ASP A 64 2.09 -4.65 -20.98
CA ASP A 64 2.32 -3.68 -22.06
C ASP A 64 2.19 -2.24 -21.55
N VAL A 65 1.30 -2.01 -20.58
CA VAL A 65 1.07 -0.68 -19.98
C VAL A 65 2.29 -0.25 -19.16
N HIS A 66 2.88 -1.17 -18.40
CA HIS A 66 4.03 -0.93 -17.55
C HIS A 66 5.29 -0.60 -18.36
N MET A 67 5.39 -1.09 -19.59
CA MET A 67 6.51 -0.76 -20.50
C MET A 67 6.53 0.70 -20.94
N VAL A 68 5.38 1.38 -20.92
CA VAL A 68 5.25 2.75 -21.45
C VAL A 68 4.86 3.77 -20.38
N ARG A 69 4.53 3.32 -19.16
CA ARG A 69 3.99 4.16 -18.08
C ARG A 69 4.32 3.57 -16.71
N ASP A 70 4.41 4.44 -15.72
CA ASP A 70 4.49 4.00 -14.33
C ASP A 70 3.16 3.39 -13.90
N VAL A 71 3.21 2.14 -13.43
CA VAL A 71 2.06 1.37 -12.97
C VAL A 71 2.40 0.76 -11.62
N ARG A 72 1.59 1.07 -10.62
CA ARG A 72 1.58 0.43 -9.30
C ARG A 72 0.29 -0.36 -9.13
N VAL A 73 0.33 -1.43 -8.36
CA VAL A 73 -0.86 -2.21 -7.97
C VAL A 73 -1.16 -1.96 -6.50
N THR A 74 -2.39 -1.53 -6.20
CA THR A 74 -2.91 -1.49 -4.83
C THR A 74 -3.78 -2.71 -4.60
N MET A 75 -3.54 -3.46 -3.51
CA MET A 75 -4.35 -4.63 -3.17
C MET A 75 -4.60 -4.76 -1.66
N PRO A 76 -5.78 -5.23 -1.22
CA PRO A 76 -6.03 -5.52 0.18
C PRO A 76 -5.35 -6.84 0.61
N ALA A 77 -4.93 -6.91 1.87
CA ALA A 77 -4.42 -8.16 2.47
C ALA A 77 -5.58 -9.08 2.91
N THR A 78 -6.46 -9.45 1.99
CA THR A 78 -7.53 -10.43 2.22
C THR A 78 -7.05 -11.84 1.92
N PRO A 79 -7.69 -12.90 2.47
CA PRO A 79 -7.24 -14.27 2.28
C PRO A 79 -7.00 -14.63 0.80
N GLY A 80 -5.83 -15.19 0.51
CA GLY A 80 -5.38 -15.56 -0.84
C GLY A 80 -4.59 -14.48 -1.56
N PHE A 81 -4.29 -13.33 -0.95
CA PHE A 81 -3.58 -12.23 -1.61
C PHE A 81 -2.14 -12.59 -2.01
N MET A 82 -1.53 -13.57 -1.34
CA MET A 82 -0.15 -13.99 -1.61
C MET A 82 0.08 -14.37 -3.08
N LYS A 83 -0.93 -14.93 -3.76
CA LYS A 83 -0.82 -15.26 -5.20
C LYS A 83 -0.69 -13.99 -6.05
N ALA A 84 -1.49 -12.98 -5.75
CA ALA A 84 -1.43 -11.69 -6.43
C ALA A 84 -0.11 -10.96 -6.14
N LEU A 85 0.34 -10.97 -4.88
CA LEU A 85 1.60 -10.34 -4.49
C LEU A 85 2.79 -10.96 -5.24
N ARG A 86 2.89 -12.30 -5.27
CA ARG A 86 3.98 -13.00 -5.97
C ARG A 86 3.95 -12.74 -7.47
N LEU A 87 2.76 -12.71 -8.08
CA LEU A 87 2.64 -12.40 -9.51
C LEU A 87 3.01 -10.94 -9.81
N ALA A 88 2.57 -9.98 -8.99
CA ALA A 88 2.96 -8.59 -9.13
C ALA A 88 4.49 -8.42 -9.02
N ALA A 89 5.12 -9.06 -8.02
CA ALA A 89 6.57 -9.07 -7.87
C ALA A 89 7.29 -9.68 -9.09
N ALA A 90 6.79 -10.81 -9.62
CA ALA A 90 7.35 -11.44 -10.82
C ALA A 90 7.21 -10.57 -12.09
N LEU A 91 6.19 -9.71 -12.13
CA LEU A 91 5.99 -8.70 -13.18
C LEU A 91 6.72 -7.38 -12.87
N GLN A 92 7.50 -7.33 -11.79
CA GLN A 92 8.21 -6.14 -11.29
C GLN A 92 7.29 -4.93 -11.07
N LEU A 93 6.01 -5.16 -10.78
CA LEU A 93 5.06 -4.12 -10.46
C LEU A 93 5.22 -3.71 -8.99
N PRO A 94 5.46 -2.43 -8.68
CA PRO A 94 5.35 -1.93 -7.31
C PRO A 94 3.98 -2.26 -6.72
N VAL A 95 3.95 -2.65 -5.44
CA VAL A 95 2.71 -3.02 -4.75
C VAL A 95 2.47 -2.10 -3.56
N ARG A 96 1.26 -1.58 -3.43
CA ARG A 96 0.75 -0.97 -2.19
C ARG A 96 -0.20 -1.94 -1.51
N LEU A 97 0.31 -2.65 -0.50
CA LEU A 97 -0.45 -3.64 0.24
C LEU A 97 -1.22 -2.96 1.36
N LEU A 98 -2.55 -3.06 1.34
CA LEU A 98 -3.42 -2.46 2.35
C LEU A 98 -3.79 -3.52 3.40
N PRO A 99 -3.17 -3.53 4.59
CA PRO A 99 -3.39 -4.59 5.57
C PRO A 99 -4.80 -4.54 6.20
N GLY A 100 -5.45 -3.37 6.22
CA GLY A 100 -6.82 -3.20 6.70
C GLY A 100 -7.01 -3.67 8.15
N GLN A 101 -8.05 -4.47 8.40
CA GLN A 101 -8.28 -5.18 9.67
C GLN A 101 -8.16 -6.68 9.41
N PRO A 102 -6.94 -7.24 9.39
CA PRO A 102 -6.71 -8.58 8.87
C PRO A 102 -7.33 -9.64 9.80
N SER A 103 -7.93 -10.67 9.20
CA SER A 103 -8.31 -11.90 9.90
C SER A 103 -7.07 -12.67 10.34
N ALA A 104 -7.23 -13.73 11.14
CA ALA A 104 -6.12 -14.61 11.51
C ALA A 104 -5.42 -15.24 10.27
N GLU A 105 -6.20 -15.58 9.25
CA GLU A 105 -5.67 -16.11 7.98
C GLU A 105 -4.88 -15.05 7.22
N SER A 106 -5.44 -13.84 7.06
CA SER A 106 -4.74 -12.70 6.46
C SER A 106 -3.46 -12.32 7.23
N LEU A 107 -3.48 -12.41 8.56
CA LEU A 107 -2.29 -12.17 9.39
C LEU A 107 -1.19 -13.19 9.12
N SER A 108 -1.56 -14.47 9.03
CA SER A 108 -0.60 -15.52 8.65
C SER A 108 -0.01 -15.28 7.27
N GLU A 109 -0.83 -14.84 6.31
CA GLU A 109 -0.36 -14.48 4.97
C GLU A 109 0.50 -13.21 4.98
N LEU A 110 0.21 -12.21 5.83
CA LEU A 110 1.03 -11.02 6.00
C LEU A 110 2.43 -11.35 6.55
N HIS A 111 2.54 -12.29 7.49
CA HIS A 111 3.84 -12.80 7.92
C HIS A 111 4.59 -13.48 6.76
N ALA A 112 3.91 -14.35 6.02
CA ALA A 112 4.51 -15.00 4.85
C ALA A 112 4.90 -13.99 3.74
N ALA A 113 4.16 -12.89 3.62
CA ALA A 113 4.47 -11.79 2.70
C ALA A 113 5.71 -11.01 3.15
N ALA A 114 5.86 -10.77 4.46
CA ALA A 114 7.05 -10.15 5.01
C ALA A 114 8.29 -11.03 4.80
N ASP A 115 8.19 -12.34 5.07
CA ASP A 115 9.27 -13.30 4.80
C ASP A 115 9.65 -13.32 3.32
N PHE A 116 8.64 -13.35 2.44
CA PHE A 116 8.85 -13.28 0.99
C PHE A 116 9.57 -11.99 0.59
N TYR A 117 9.15 -10.84 1.10
CA TYR A 117 9.76 -9.55 0.81
C TYR A 117 11.21 -9.45 1.32
N LEU A 118 11.51 -10.01 2.49
CA LEU A 118 12.82 -9.91 3.12
C LEU A 118 13.87 -10.86 2.53
N HIS A 119 13.45 -12.02 1.99
CA HIS A 119 14.37 -13.11 1.69
C HIS A 119 14.34 -13.60 0.25
N ASP A 120 13.29 -13.33 -0.52
CA ASP A 120 13.17 -13.84 -1.89
C ASP A 120 13.84 -12.89 -2.89
N SER A 121 14.80 -13.41 -3.65
CA SER A 121 15.58 -12.63 -4.62
C SER A 121 14.76 -12.13 -5.82
N VAL A 122 13.53 -12.63 -6.01
CA VAL A 122 12.63 -12.18 -7.08
C VAL A 122 12.00 -10.82 -6.76
N VAL A 123 12.04 -10.38 -5.51
CA VAL A 123 11.45 -9.11 -5.08
C VAL A 123 12.41 -7.96 -5.38
N GLU A 124 12.26 -7.36 -6.57
CA GLU A 124 13.03 -6.17 -6.97
C GLU A 124 12.20 -4.88 -6.89
N ALA A 125 10.88 -4.99 -6.98
CA ALA A 125 9.96 -3.87 -6.86
C ALA A 125 9.49 -3.69 -5.40
N PRO A 126 9.26 -2.44 -4.94
CA PRO A 126 8.86 -2.19 -3.56
C PRO A 126 7.47 -2.73 -3.26
N VAL A 127 7.31 -3.30 -2.07
CA VAL A 127 6.02 -3.62 -1.47
C VAL A 127 5.79 -2.63 -0.33
N GLU A 128 5.06 -1.56 -0.63
CA GLU A 128 4.64 -0.56 0.35
C GLU A 128 3.73 -1.18 1.40
N PHE A 129 3.91 -0.71 2.63
CA PHE A 129 3.78 -1.41 3.91
C PHE A 129 5.12 -1.91 4.46
N PHE A 130 5.77 -2.89 3.82
CA PHE A 130 7.02 -3.46 4.34
C PHE A 130 8.21 -2.53 4.08
N HIS A 131 8.35 -2.04 2.84
CA HIS A 131 9.47 -1.19 2.42
C HIS A 131 9.62 0.03 3.33
N SER A 132 8.57 0.87 3.39
CA SER A 132 8.58 2.08 4.21
C SER A 132 8.60 1.83 5.71
N PHE A 133 8.04 0.72 6.21
CA PHE A 133 8.12 0.39 7.64
C PHE A 133 9.57 0.07 8.05
N LEU A 134 10.26 -0.75 7.26
CA LEU A 134 11.67 -1.09 7.49
C LEU A 134 12.56 0.16 7.37
N ALA A 135 12.28 1.04 6.40
CA ALA A 135 12.98 2.31 6.28
C ALA A 135 12.72 3.24 7.49
N ALA A 136 11.48 3.35 7.95
CA ALA A 136 11.10 4.18 9.09
C ALA A 136 11.75 3.72 10.41
N ALA A 137 12.08 2.44 10.53
CA ALA A 137 12.80 1.90 11.68
C ALA A 137 14.28 2.36 11.76
N GLN A 138 14.85 2.91 10.68
CA GLN A 138 16.24 3.39 10.65
C GLN A 138 16.43 4.90 10.99
N GLY A 139 15.35 5.66 11.30
CA GLY A 139 15.38 7.08 11.74
C GLY A 139 15.06 8.10 10.63
N VAL A 140 14.77 9.39 10.81
CA VAL A 140 14.64 10.36 11.94
C VAL A 140 13.18 10.87 12.07
N ILE A 141 12.35 10.60 11.06
CA ILE A 141 10.91 10.88 11.01
C ILE A 141 10.25 9.56 10.65
N SER A 142 9.44 9.01 11.55
CA SER A 142 8.68 7.79 11.26
C SER A 142 7.30 8.23 10.77
N PRO A 143 7.03 8.18 9.45
CA PRO A 143 5.69 8.48 8.95
C PRO A 143 4.67 7.54 9.56
N THR A 144 3.43 8.01 9.69
CA THR A 144 2.35 7.12 10.14
C THR A 144 2.00 6.12 9.02
N LEU A 145 1.34 5.01 9.38
CA LEU A 145 0.89 4.02 8.42
C LEU A 145 -0.12 4.63 7.41
N TRP A 146 -0.85 5.67 7.82
CA TRP A 146 -1.69 6.44 6.91
C TRP A 146 -0.87 7.17 5.85
N GLU A 147 0.28 7.72 6.21
CA GLU A 147 1.17 8.41 5.28
C GLU A 147 1.90 7.41 4.37
N ILE A 148 2.46 6.34 4.95
CA ILE A 148 3.11 5.24 4.22
C ILE A 148 2.19 4.65 3.14
N LEU A 149 0.92 4.44 3.47
CA LEU A 149 -0.05 3.85 2.55
C LEU A 149 -0.79 4.89 1.72
N GLU A 150 -0.38 6.16 1.74
CA GLU A 150 -0.99 7.26 0.99
C GLU A 150 -2.51 7.39 1.23
N GLN A 151 -2.91 7.19 2.48
CA GLN A 151 -4.29 7.28 2.98
C GLN A 151 -4.52 8.44 3.94
N ASP A 152 -3.49 9.22 4.28
CA ASP A 152 -3.64 10.46 5.06
C ASP A 152 -4.24 11.58 4.20
N PRO A 153 -5.47 12.06 4.48
CA PRO A 153 -6.12 13.12 3.70
C PRO A 153 -5.52 14.51 3.91
N ALA A 154 -4.62 14.72 4.88
CA ALA A 154 -3.87 15.98 5.02
C ALA A 154 -2.80 16.12 3.93
N ILE A 155 -2.26 14.99 3.45
CA ILE A 155 -1.18 14.93 2.46
C ILE A 155 -1.74 14.49 1.09
N PHE A 156 -2.52 13.43 1.08
CA PHE A 156 -3.02 12.76 -0.12
C PHE A 156 -4.52 13.02 -0.30
N VAL A 157 -4.84 14.14 -0.96
CA VAL A 157 -6.24 14.53 -1.24
C VAL A 157 -6.82 13.61 -2.31
N ARG A 158 -7.76 12.76 -1.91
CA ARG A 158 -8.49 11.88 -2.83
C ARG A 158 -9.83 12.52 -3.21
N LEU A 159 -10.00 12.73 -4.51
CA LEU A 159 -11.25 13.19 -5.11
C LEU A 159 -12.09 11.99 -5.54
N ASP A 160 -13.40 12.05 -5.31
CA ASP A 160 -14.35 11.13 -5.92
C ASP A 160 -14.66 11.52 -7.38
N ILE A 161 -15.56 10.78 -8.02
CA ILE A 161 -15.98 11.02 -9.41
C ILE A 161 -16.65 12.37 -9.62
N ASP A 162 -17.24 12.95 -8.56
CA ASP A 162 -17.88 14.26 -8.55
C ASP A 162 -16.89 15.38 -8.16
N ALA A 163 -15.59 15.07 -8.14
CA ALA A 163 -14.51 15.95 -7.72
C ALA A 163 -14.64 16.45 -6.27
N ARG A 164 -15.27 15.67 -5.38
CA ARG A 164 -15.40 15.99 -3.96
C ARG A 164 -14.34 15.26 -3.14
N VAL A 165 -13.86 15.93 -2.11
CA VAL A 165 -12.87 15.36 -1.18
C VAL A 165 -13.51 14.23 -0.37
N ARG A 166 -12.90 13.04 -0.38
CA ARG A 166 -13.44 11.83 0.30
C ARG A 166 -13.40 11.90 1.83
N ARG A 167 -12.41 12.57 2.42
CA ARG A 167 -12.20 12.70 3.88
C ARG A 167 -11.63 14.07 4.22
N SER A 168 -12.02 14.63 5.37
CA SER A 168 -11.43 15.88 5.87
C SER A 168 -9.95 15.68 6.19
N SER A 169 -9.14 16.74 6.02
CA SER A 169 -7.70 16.69 6.27
C SER A 169 -7.34 16.39 7.73
N ASP A 170 -8.22 16.68 8.69
CA ASP A 170 -8.00 16.43 10.11
C ASP A 170 -8.39 15.00 10.55
N PHE A 171 -8.88 14.16 9.63
CA PHE A 171 -9.46 12.85 9.94
C PHE A 171 -8.55 11.97 10.80
N VAL A 172 -7.28 11.77 10.40
CA VAL A 172 -6.35 10.87 11.12
C VAL A 172 -6.12 11.35 12.56
N THR A 173 -5.90 12.66 12.73
CA THR A 173 -5.68 13.27 14.04
C THR A 173 -6.93 13.17 14.92
N THR A 174 -8.10 13.48 14.37
CA THR A 174 -9.39 13.43 15.09
C THR A 174 -9.74 11.99 15.47
N HIS A 175 -9.52 11.02 14.56
CA HIS A 175 -9.73 9.59 14.79
C HIS A 175 -8.84 9.06 15.93
N LEU A 176 -7.53 9.30 15.88
CA LEU A 176 -6.62 8.87 16.94
C LEU A 176 -6.99 9.49 18.30
N ARG A 177 -7.29 10.79 18.32
CA ARG A 177 -7.71 11.49 19.55
C ARG A 177 -8.96 10.85 20.16
N GLN A 178 -9.94 10.49 19.33
CA GLN A 178 -11.16 9.83 19.78
C GLN A 178 -10.86 8.46 20.39
N LEU A 179 -10.03 7.63 19.73
CA LEU A 179 -9.65 6.31 20.24
C LEU A 179 -8.92 6.39 21.59
N VAL A 180 -8.01 7.35 21.75
CA VAL A 180 -7.31 7.58 23.02
C VAL A 180 -8.28 8.09 24.09
N GLY A 181 -9.15 9.04 23.77
CA GLY A 181 -10.16 9.57 24.70
C GLY A 181 -11.19 8.53 25.16
N GLN A 182 -11.43 7.50 24.34
CA GLN A 182 -12.30 6.36 24.66
C GLN A 182 -11.55 5.22 25.38
N ASN A 183 -10.28 5.42 25.73
CA ASN A 183 -9.42 4.41 26.36
C ASN A 183 -9.36 3.08 25.57
N ALA A 184 -9.39 3.16 24.23
CA ALA A 184 -9.14 2.01 23.37
C ALA A 184 -7.69 1.53 23.52
N GLU A 185 -7.36 0.36 22.94
CA GLU A 185 -5.98 -0.18 22.95
C GLU A 185 -4.91 0.83 22.53
N CYS A 186 -5.26 1.80 21.68
CA CYS A 186 -4.37 2.85 21.21
C CYS A 186 -3.81 3.71 22.35
N ALA A 187 -4.55 3.93 23.45
CA ALA A 187 -4.18 4.84 24.54
C ALA A 187 -2.81 4.50 25.18
N THR A 188 -2.45 3.21 25.21
CA THR A 188 -1.19 2.72 25.81
C THR A 188 -0.35 1.92 24.82
N CYS A 189 -0.65 1.99 23.51
CA CYS A 189 0.03 1.19 22.50
C CYS A 189 1.43 1.74 22.21
N HIS A 190 2.46 0.89 22.27
CA HIS A 190 3.82 1.26 21.86
C HIS A 190 3.89 1.76 20.41
N TRP A 191 3.12 1.13 19.52
CA TRP A 191 3.05 1.47 18.10
C TRP A 191 2.13 2.66 17.78
N GLN A 192 1.64 3.42 18.78
CA GLN A 192 0.64 4.47 18.55
C GLN A 192 1.10 5.51 17.53
N ALA A 193 2.35 5.98 17.61
CA ALA A 193 2.88 7.02 16.72
C ALA A 193 2.95 6.54 15.26
N GLN A 194 3.40 5.30 15.03
CA GLN A 194 3.50 4.73 13.69
C GLN A 194 2.14 4.27 13.15
N CYS A 195 1.29 3.64 13.97
CA CYS A 195 -0.01 3.13 13.55
C CYS A 195 -1.05 4.24 13.38
N ALA A 196 -1.05 5.24 14.27
CA ALA A 196 -2.03 6.33 14.34
C ALA A 196 -3.51 5.85 14.21
N GLY A 197 -3.83 4.71 14.84
CA GLY A 197 -5.18 4.15 14.86
C GLY A 197 -5.65 3.52 13.54
N TYR A 198 -4.75 3.27 12.58
CA TYR A 198 -5.05 2.69 11.27
C TYR A 198 -5.91 1.42 11.37
N PHE A 199 -5.46 0.44 12.17
CA PHE A 199 -6.13 -0.85 12.35
C PHE A 199 -7.42 -0.77 13.18
N LYS A 200 -7.77 0.40 13.73
CA LYS A 200 -9.04 0.64 14.42
C LYS A 200 -10.11 1.24 13.50
N GLN A 201 -9.82 1.30 12.19
CA GLN A 201 -10.77 1.69 11.16
C GLN A 201 -11.05 0.48 10.23
N PRO A 202 -12.32 0.20 9.87
CA PRO A 202 -13.54 0.88 10.30
C PRO A 202 -14.08 0.46 11.68
N ASP A 203 -13.68 -0.70 12.21
CA ASP A 203 -14.18 -1.21 13.49
C ASP A 203 -13.22 -0.86 14.65
N PRO A 204 -13.59 0.06 15.57
CA PRO A 204 -12.74 0.40 16.72
C PRO A 204 -12.56 -0.73 17.74
N THR A 205 -13.36 -1.81 17.63
CA THR A 205 -13.29 -2.96 18.54
C THR A 205 -12.32 -4.04 18.07
N TYR A 206 -11.78 -3.94 16.84
CA TYR A 206 -10.82 -4.90 16.28
C TYR A 206 -9.61 -5.13 17.19
N SER A 207 -9.28 -6.37 17.55
CA SER A 207 -8.12 -6.65 18.41
C SER A 207 -6.79 -6.44 17.68
N CYS A 208 -5.95 -5.54 18.17
CA CYS A 208 -4.64 -5.28 17.53
C CYS A 208 -3.56 -6.31 17.89
N HIS A 209 -3.87 -7.42 18.58
CA HIS A 209 -2.86 -8.36 19.08
C HIS A 209 -1.96 -8.92 17.97
N GLY A 210 -2.51 -9.56 16.94
CA GLY A 210 -1.70 -10.14 15.86
C GLY A 210 -0.97 -9.09 15.00
N VAL A 211 -1.55 -7.89 14.87
CA VAL A 211 -0.86 -6.78 14.19
C VAL A 211 0.36 -6.31 14.98
N LYS A 212 0.27 -6.27 16.32
CA LYS A 212 1.40 -5.92 17.18
C LYS A 212 2.53 -6.95 17.06
N GLU A 213 2.20 -8.23 16.89
CA GLU A 213 3.18 -9.30 16.63
C GLU A 213 3.86 -9.13 15.27
N LEU A 214 3.10 -8.81 14.22
CA LEU A 214 3.66 -8.48 12.90
C LEU A 214 4.61 -7.28 12.95
N PHE A 215 4.24 -6.21 13.66
CA PHE A 215 5.12 -5.05 13.82
C PHE A 215 6.39 -5.37 14.61
N ALA A 216 6.28 -6.17 15.67
CA ALA A 216 7.46 -6.62 16.41
C ALA A 216 8.40 -7.43 15.51
N TYR A 217 7.85 -8.34 14.69
CA TYR A 217 8.61 -9.10 13.70
C TYR A 217 9.37 -8.19 12.71
N LEU A 218 8.67 -7.23 12.10
CA LEU A 218 9.28 -6.29 11.15
C LEU A 218 10.34 -5.39 11.81
N GLN A 219 10.13 -4.99 13.06
CA GLN A 219 11.10 -4.20 13.82
C GLN A 219 12.37 -5.00 14.09
N THR A 220 12.25 -6.27 14.49
CA THR A 220 13.41 -7.17 14.64
C THR A 220 14.17 -7.32 13.32
N ALA A 221 13.47 -7.55 12.21
CA ALA A 221 14.10 -7.63 10.89
C ALA A 221 14.84 -6.33 10.51
N ALA A 222 14.25 -5.16 10.79
CA ALA A 222 14.91 -3.88 10.53
C ALA A 222 16.18 -3.68 11.35
N GLU A 223 16.18 -4.12 12.62
CA GLU A 223 17.33 -4.07 13.52
C GLU A 223 18.46 -5.00 13.05
N GLU A 224 18.13 -6.20 12.57
CA GLU A 224 19.08 -7.14 11.98
C GLU A 224 19.72 -6.55 10.71
N ILE A 225 18.91 -6.00 9.79
CA ILE A 225 19.40 -5.32 8.58
C ILE A 225 20.34 -4.17 8.95
N ALA A 226 19.96 -3.34 9.93
CA ALA A 226 20.79 -2.22 10.38
C ALA A 226 22.13 -2.71 10.98
N HIS A 227 22.11 -3.81 11.74
CA HIS A 227 23.31 -4.41 12.30
C HIS A 227 24.26 -4.93 11.22
N ASP A 228 23.73 -5.61 10.21
CA ASP A 228 24.51 -6.14 9.09
C ASP A 228 25.14 -5.03 8.25
N LEU A 229 24.39 -3.94 8.01
CA LEU A 229 24.90 -2.77 7.29
C LEU A 229 26.06 -2.07 8.02
N VAL A 230 26.01 -2.00 9.36
CA VAL A 230 27.12 -1.46 10.17
C VAL A 230 28.32 -2.41 10.20
N SER A 231 28.07 -3.72 10.24
CA SER A 231 29.11 -4.76 10.30
C SER A 231 29.79 -5.03 8.96
N GLY A 232 29.13 -4.72 7.85
CA GLY A 232 29.63 -4.90 6.48
C GLY A 232 30.50 -3.76 5.93
N VAL A 233 30.72 -2.68 6.69
CA VAL A 233 31.62 -1.58 6.25
C VAL A 233 33.08 -2.03 6.42
N PRO A 234 33.88 -2.19 5.33
CA PRO A 234 35.30 -2.44 5.48
C PRO A 234 35.95 -1.18 6.08
N VAL A 235 36.61 -1.34 7.22
CA VAL A 235 37.50 -0.32 7.78
C VAL A 235 38.69 -0.17 6.82
N THR A 236 38.60 0.73 5.85
CA THR A 236 39.77 1.16 5.07
C THR A 236 40.68 1.93 6.01
N SER A 237 41.71 1.25 6.52
CA SER A 237 42.90 1.85 7.13
C SER A 237 43.93 2.18 6.08
#